data_AF-A0A397VBI6-F1
#
_entry.id   AF-A0A397VBI6-F1
#
_cell.length_a   1.000
_cell.length_b   1.000
_cell.length_c   1.000
_cell.angle_alpha   90.00
_cell.angle_beta   90.00
_cell.angle_gamma   90.00
#
_symmetry.space_group_name_H-M   'P 1'
#
loop_
_entity.id
_entity.type
_entity.pdbx_description
1 polymer ?
#
loop_
_entity_poly.entity_id
_entity_poly.type
_entity_poly.pdbx_seq_one_letter_code
_entity_poly.pdbx_strand_id
1 'polypeptide(L)'
;MEEVKIWNYVIKWGISKNSSLPSDPEDWSRENFIALKTALQNYLPHIRYFQMPGKVIINNLQPYQKILEKNPWKDIMKKYMTDEPISSAVLPPRIISKPTLPNRIVEQFSNSINEAHAAEITSWVDMKDNLYSVTNNPYDFKLLLRGSRLVICTDEILGGYNPIGWDKQYDGKYMNCKESFIFTLKNGSIQNSILSHNNCWAGDTRCLK
;
A
#
# COMPACT_ATOMS: atom_id res chain seq x y z
N MET A 1 -0.36 5.63 -11.15
CA MET A 1 -0.22 4.25 -10.65
C MET A 1 -0.83 3.31 -11.68
N GLU A 2 -0.13 2.24 -12.04
CA GLU A 2 -0.63 1.24 -13.00
C GLU A 2 -1.80 0.43 -12.41
N GLU A 3 -2.81 0.11 -13.22
CA GLU A 3 -4.00 -0.63 -12.78
C GLU A 3 -3.67 -1.99 -12.18
N VAL A 4 -2.65 -2.68 -12.70
CA VAL A 4 -2.18 -3.96 -12.15
C VAL A 4 -1.69 -3.83 -10.71
N LYS A 5 -1.01 -2.73 -10.36
CA LYS A 5 -0.55 -2.48 -8.99
C LYS A 5 -1.74 -2.29 -8.06
N ILE A 6 -2.74 -1.52 -8.51
CA ILE A 6 -3.99 -1.30 -7.77
C ILE A 6 -4.69 -2.64 -7.52
N TRP A 7 -4.83 -3.48 -8.54
CA TRP A 7 -5.41 -4.83 -8.40
C TRP A 7 -4.65 -5.68 -7.37
N ASN A 8 -3.32 -5.73 -7.47
CA ASN A 8 -2.49 -6.53 -6.55
C ASN A 8 -2.65 -6.05 -5.10
N TYR A 9 -2.72 -4.73 -4.86
CA TYR A 9 -2.96 -4.19 -3.52
C TYR A 9 -4.36 -4.53 -3.00
N VAL A 10 -5.39 -4.40 -3.85
CA VAL A 10 -6.77 -4.75 -3.49
C VAL A 10 -6.89 -6.23 -3.11
N ILE A 11 -6.26 -7.13 -3.88
CA ILE A 11 -6.22 -8.57 -3.55
C ILE A 11 -5.47 -8.83 -2.25
N LYS A 12 -4.26 -8.27 -2.07
CA LYS A 12 -3.49 -8.41 -0.82
C LYS A 12 -4.30 -7.93 0.40
N TRP A 13 -4.98 -6.79 0.27
CA TRP A 13 -5.84 -6.25 1.32
C TRP A 13 -7.07 -7.13 1.58
N GLY A 14 -7.71 -7.67 0.54
CA GLY A 14 -8.83 -8.59 0.72
C GLY A 14 -8.44 -9.90 1.40
N ILE A 15 -7.25 -10.42 1.10
CA ILE A 15 -6.69 -11.62 1.75
C ILE A 15 -6.38 -11.34 3.21
N SER A 16 -5.78 -10.18 3.53
CA SER A 16 -5.41 -9.86 4.92
C SER A 16 -6.63 -9.75 5.85
N LYS A 17 -7.81 -9.43 5.32
CA LYS A 17 -9.07 -9.45 6.08
C LYS A 17 -9.53 -10.84 6.52
N ASN A 18 -8.98 -11.91 5.94
CA ASN A 18 -9.34 -13.29 6.27
C ASN A 18 -8.07 -14.10 6.57
N SER A 19 -7.59 -14.04 7.82
CA SER A 19 -6.32 -14.67 8.24
C SER A 19 -6.26 -16.21 8.14
N SER A 20 -7.37 -16.87 7.83
CA SER A 20 -7.46 -18.32 7.63
C SER A 20 -7.35 -18.76 6.16
N LEU A 21 -7.14 -17.82 5.22
CA LEU A 21 -7.03 -18.15 3.80
C LEU A 21 -5.68 -18.83 3.48
N PRO A 22 -5.67 -19.89 2.66
CA PRO A 22 -4.44 -20.46 2.11
C PRO A 22 -3.65 -19.42 1.32
N SER A 23 -2.33 -19.56 1.27
CA SER A 23 -1.46 -18.64 0.52
C SER A 23 -1.61 -18.79 -1.00
N ASP A 24 -1.85 -20.01 -1.50
CA ASP A 24 -2.05 -20.28 -2.92
C ASP A 24 -3.55 -20.27 -3.29
N PRO A 25 -3.99 -19.42 -4.23
CA PRO A 25 -5.36 -19.42 -4.73
C PRO A 25 -5.82 -20.75 -5.36
N GLU A 26 -4.91 -21.62 -5.79
CA GLU A 26 -5.26 -22.94 -6.32
C GLU A 26 -5.87 -23.84 -5.23
N ASP A 27 -5.44 -23.68 -3.98
CA ASP A 27 -5.93 -24.45 -2.82
C ASP A 27 -7.25 -23.92 -2.24
N TRP A 28 -7.84 -22.89 -2.85
CA TRP A 28 -8.98 -22.21 -2.26
C TRP A 28 -10.30 -22.95 -2.46
N SER A 29 -11.00 -23.19 -1.35
CA SER A 29 -12.39 -23.65 -1.37
C SER A 29 -13.33 -22.59 -1.91
N ARG A 30 -14.58 -22.97 -2.19
CA ARG A 30 -15.62 -22.03 -2.63
C ARG A 30 -15.88 -20.94 -1.60
N GLU A 31 -15.86 -21.31 -0.32
CA GLU A 31 -16.09 -20.44 0.83
C GLU A 31 -14.99 -19.37 0.93
N ASN A 32 -13.73 -19.75 0.64
CA ASN A 32 -12.61 -18.82 0.59
C ASN A 32 -12.83 -17.71 -0.47
N PHE A 33 -13.27 -18.08 -1.67
CA PHE A 33 -13.60 -17.11 -2.72
C PHE A 33 -14.80 -16.24 -2.36
N ILE A 34 -15.82 -16.80 -1.69
CA ILE A 34 -16.97 -16.01 -1.21
C ILE A 34 -16.50 -14.98 -0.18
N ALA A 35 -15.68 -15.38 0.79
CA ALA A 35 -15.16 -14.47 1.82
C ALA A 35 -14.34 -13.33 1.20
N LEU A 36 -13.46 -13.64 0.25
CA LEU A 36 -12.70 -12.61 -0.48
C LEU A 36 -13.63 -11.69 -1.28
N LYS A 37 -14.59 -12.25 -2.01
CA LYS A 37 -15.55 -11.46 -2.80
C LYS A 37 -16.33 -10.49 -1.92
N THR A 38 -16.82 -10.96 -0.77
CA THR A 38 -17.57 -10.13 0.19
C THR A 38 -16.69 -9.01 0.75
N ALA A 39 -15.43 -9.29 1.10
CA ALA A 39 -14.49 -8.27 1.57
C ALA A 39 -14.23 -7.19 0.50
N LEU A 40 -14.20 -7.60 -0.77
CA LEU A 40 -13.84 -6.73 -1.90
C LEU A 40 -15.03 -6.11 -2.64
N GLN A 41 -16.27 -6.38 -2.22
CA GLN A 41 -17.48 -6.04 -2.99
C GLN A 41 -17.58 -4.56 -3.39
N ASN A 42 -17.13 -3.64 -2.52
CA ASN A 42 -17.18 -2.20 -2.77
C ASN A 42 -15.99 -1.70 -3.61
N TYR A 43 -14.95 -2.52 -3.79
CA TYR A 43 -13.71 -2.14 -4.48
C TYR A 43 -13.65 -2.69 -5.91
N LEU A 44 -14.18 -3.90 -6.14
CA LEU A 44 -14.19 -4.54 -7.45
C LEU A 44 -14.81 -3.68 -8.57
N PRO A 45 -15.89 -2.90 -8.34
CA PRO A 45 -16.46 -2.02 -9.37
C PRO A 45 -15.56 -0.85 -9.78
N HIS A 46 -14.52 -0.53 -8.99
CA HIS A 46 -13.61 0.59 -9.24
C HIS A 46 -12.29 0.18 -9.92
N ILE A 47 -12.11 -1.11 -10.18
CA ILE A 47 -10.96 -1.63 -10.92
C ILE A 47 -11.21 -1.49 -12.42
N ARG A 48 -10.24 -0.95 -13.17
CA ARG A 48 -10.36 -0.77 -14.61
C ARG A 48 -9.76 -1.93 -15.38
N TYR A 49 -10.44 -3.08 -15.33
CA TYR A 49 -9.99 -4.32 -15.96
C TYR A 49 -9.60 -4.15 -17.43
N PHE A 50 -10.42 -3.43 -18.20
CA PHE A 50 -10.23 -3.19 -19.63
C PHE A 50 -9.03 -2.31 -20.00
N GLN A 51 -8.35 -1.71 -19.01
CA GLN A 51 -7.15 -0.89 -19.17
C GLN A 51 -5.87 -1.68 -18.86
N MET A 52 -5.98 -2.94 -18.42
CA MET A 52 -4.83 -3.79 -18.17
C MET A 52 -4.38 -4.49 -19.47
N PRO A 53 -3.08 -4.75 -19.66
CA PRO A 53 -2.61 -5.59 -20.76
C PRO A 53 -3.12 -7.04 -20.63
N GLY A 54 -3.43 -7.71 -21.74
CA GLY A 54 -4.00 -9.07 -21.73
C GLY A 54 -3.13 -10.11 -20.98
N LYS A 55 -1.80 -10.05 -21.16
CA LYS A 55 -0.85 -10.91 -20.42
C LYS A 55 -0.97 -10.76 -18.90
N VAL A 56 -1.21 -9.54 -18.44
CA VAL A 56 -1.36 -9.22 -17.01
C VAL A 56 -2.69 -9.76 -16.47
N ILE A 57 -3.75 -9.72 -17.27
CA ILE A 57 -5.05 -10.28 -16.90
C ILE A 57 -4.95 -11.79 -16.66
N ILE A 58 -4.29 -12.50 -17.57
CA ILE A 58 -4.08 -13.95 -17.44
C ILE A 58 -3.28 -14.26 -16.16
N ASN A 59 -2.16 -13.58 -15.93
CA ASN A 59 -1.29 -13.91 -14.79
C ASN A 59 -1.85 -13.48 -13.43
N ASN A 60 -2.57 -12.35 -13.36
CA ASN A 60 -2.94 -11.73 -12.09
C ASN A 60 -4.43 -11.85 -11.75
N LEU A 61 -5.33 -11.94 -12.75
CA LEU A 61 -6.78 -11.97 -12.53
C LEU A 61 -7.36 -13.38 -12.65
N GLN A 62 -6.83 -14.22 -13.54
CA GLN A 62 -7.32 -15.59 -13.75
C GLN A 62 -7.40 -16.43 -12.47
N PRO A 63 -6.41 -16.41 -11.54
CA PRO A 63 -6.50 -17.18 -10.30
C PRO A 63 -7.71 -16.79 -9.45
N TYR A 64 -8.14 -15.54 -9.56
CA TYR A 64 -9.26 -14.97 -8.80
C TYR A 64 -10.54 -14.82 -9.62
N GLN A 65 -10.65 -15.43 -10.81
CA GLN A 65 -11.82 -15.27 -11.68
C GLN A 65 -13.17 -15.53 -10.98
N LYS A 66 -13.18 -16.39 -9.95
CA LYS A 66 -14.38 -16.74 -9.16
C LYS A 66 -14.95 -15.58 -8.34
N ILE A 67 -14.16 -14.55 -8.01
CA ILE A 67 -14.66 -13.35 -7.31
C ILE A 67 -15.26 -12.32 -8.27
N LEU A 68 -14.82 -12.35 -9.54
CA LEU A 68 -15.39 -11.52 -10.60
C LEU A 68 -16.79 -12.06 -10.92
N GLU A 69 -17.75 -11.16 -11.13
CA GLU A 69 -19.05 -11.59 -11.62
C GLU A 69 -18.92 -12.23 -13.00
N LYS A 70 -19.85 -13.14 -13.35
CA LYS A 70 -19.80 -13.88 -14.63
C LYS A 70 -19.74 -12.96 -15.86
N ASN A 71 -20.37 -11.79 -15.78
CA ASN A 71 -20.47 -10.84 -16.90
C ASN A 71 -19.14 -10.10 -17.13
N PRO A 72 -18.51 -9.47 -16.11
CA PRO A 72 -17.17 -8.88 -16.24
C PRO A 72 -16.13 -9.82 -16.81
N TRP A 73 -16.02 -11.06 -16.30
CA TRP A 73 -14.99 -12.00 -16.81
C TRP A 73 -15.21 -12.38 -18.27
N LYS A 74 -16.46 -12.66 -18.65
CA LYS A 74 -16.83 -12.97 -20.03
C LYS A 74 -16.50 -11.81 -20.97
N ASP A 75 -16.86 -10.58 -20.60
CA ASP A 75 -16.60 -9.39 -21.41
C ASP A 75 -15.11 -9.03 -21.47
N ILE A 76 -14.37 -9.24 -20.39
CA ILE A 76 -12.91 -9.13 -20.38
C ILE A 76 -12.33 -10.07 -21.43
N MET A 77 -12.63 -11.37 -21.35
CA MET A 77 -12.11 -12.35 -22.30
C MET A 77 -12.54 -12.06 -23.74
N LYS A 78 -13.80 -11.65 -23.94
CA LYS A 78 -14.35 -11.25 -25.23
C LYS A 78 -13.53 -10.14 -25.87
N LYS A 79 -13.22 -9.06 -25.15
CA LYS A 79 -12.38 -7.95 -25.64
C LYS A 79 -11.01 -8.39 -26.16
N TYR A 80 -10.40 -9.42 -25.57
CA TYR A 80 -9.05 -9.87 -25.97
C TYR A 80 -9.06 -10.98 -27.02
N MET A 81 -10.17 -11.69 -27.16
CA MET A 81 -10.26 -12.87 -28.02
C MET A 81 -11.09 -12.63 -29.28
N THR A 82 -11.98 -11.64 -29.30
CA THR A 82 -12.86 -11.32 -30.43
C THR A 82 -13.08 -9.81 -30.58
N ASP A 83 -13.54 -9.38 -31.76
CA ASP A 83 -13.93 -7.97 -32.04
C ASP A 83 -15.41 -7.68 -31.73
N GLU A 84 -16.09 -8.60 -31.06
CA GLU A 84 -17.50 -8.44 -30.76
C GLU A 84 -17.73 -7.40 -29.64
N PRO A 85 -18.85 -6.66 -29.65
CA PRO A 85 -19.14 -5.67 -28.62
C PRO A 85 -19.33 -6.30 -27.23
N ILE A 86 -18.79 -5.63 -26.21
CA ILE A 86 -18.95 -5.98 -24.79
C ILE A 86 -20.17 -5.28 -24.20
N SER A 87 -20.78 -5.90 -23.18
CA SER A 87 -21.93 -5.33 -22.47
C SER A 87 -21.57 -4.47 -21.26
N SER A 88 -20.35 -4.67 -20.73
CA SER A 88 -19.85 -4.01 -19.53
C SER A 88 -19.50 -2.54 -19.77
N ALA A 89 -19.84 -1.68 -18.81
CA ALA A 89 -19.41 -0.29 -18.81
C ALA A 89 -17.88 -0.18 -18.66
N VAL A 90 -17.22 0.45 -19.63
CA VAL A 90 -15.77 0.65 -19.60
C VAL A 90 -15.43 1.93 -18.83
N LEU A 91 -14.70 1.77 -17.74
CA LEU A 91 -14.19 2.92 -16.99
C LEU A 91 -13.06 3.63 -17.76
N PRO A 92 -13.05 4.97 -17.80
CA PRO A 92 -12.04 5.75 -18.52
C PRO A 92 -10.67 5.59 -17.85
N PRO A 93 -9.53 5.61 -18.58
CA PRO A 93 -8.20 5.45 -18.00
C PRO A 93 -7.93 6.41 -16.82
N ARG A 94 -7.22 5.93 -15.78
CA ARG A 94 -6.65 6.79 -14.73
C ARG A 94 -5.55 7.62 -15.41
N ILE A 95 -5.75 8.93 -15.58
CA ILE A 95 -4.71 9.81 -16.14
C ILE A 95 -3.54 9.80 -15.15
N ILE A 96 -2.39 9.27 -15.57
CA ILE A 96 -1.13 9.43 -14.84
C ILE A 96 -0.59 10.82 -15.18
N SER A 97 -1.28 11.86 -14.73
CA SER A 97 -0.69 13.19 -14.71
C SER A 97 0.47 13.09 -13.73
N LYS A 98 1.70 13.40 -14.17
CA LYS A 98 2.75 13.80 -13.22
C LYS A 98 2.18 15.05 -12.56
N PRO A 99 1.66 15.00 -11.33
CA PRO A 99 1.08 16.19 -10.74
C PRO A 99 2.25 17.14 -10.58
N THR A 100 2.22 18.29 -11.24
CA THR A 100 3.03 19.42 -10.79
C THR A 100 2.50 19.74 -9.41
N LEU A 101 3.25 19.34 -8.38
CA LEU A 101 2.84 19.58 -7.01
C LEU A 101 2.69 21.10 -6.84
N PRO A 102 1.59 21.58 -6.22
CA PRO A 102 1.47 22.99 -5.91
C PRO A 102 2.66 23.42 -5.07
N ASN A 103 3.08 24.68 -5.25
CA ASN A 103 4.21 25.23 -4.52
C ASN A 103 3.92 25.13 -3.02
N ARG A 104 4.62 24.24 -2.31
CA ARG A 104 4.38 24.00 -0.88
C ARG A 104 4.92 25.18 -0.10
N ILE A 105 4.05 25.83 0.67
CA ILE A 105 4.50 26.70 1.76
C ILE A 105 5.04 25.75 2.83
N VAL A 106 6.34 25.85 3.13
CA VAL A 106 6.99 25.04 4.16
C VAL A 106 6.54 25.55 5.53
N GLU A 107 5.37 25.10 5.99
CA GLU A 107 4.96 25.30 7.37
C GLU A 107 5.59 24.19 8.23
N GLN A 108 6.32 24.59 9.25
CA GLN A 108 6.99 23.65 10.13
C GLN A 108 5.97 22.95 11.04
N PHE A 109 5.58 21.72 10.69
CA PHE A 109 4.63 20.93 11.49
C PHE A 109 5.23 20.40 12.80
N SER A 110 6.57 20.36 12.93
CA SER A 110 7.28 19.95 14.15
C SER A 110 8.68 20.56 14.23
N ASN A 111 9.14 20.86 15.45
CA ASN A 111 10.52 21.27 15.70
C ASN A 111 11.53 20.11 15.57
N SER A 112 11.05 18.85 15.58
CA SER A 112 11.89 17.65 15.57
C SER A 112 11.92 16.95 14.21
N ILE A 113 10.79 16.89 13.50
CA ILE A 113 10.69 16.32 12.15
C ILE A 113 10.37 17.46 11.19
N ASN A 114 11.28 17.72 10.25
CA ASN A 114 11.09 18.74 9.21
C ASN A 114 10.74 18.08 7.86
N GLU A 115 10.46 18.92 6.86
CA GLU A 115 10.13 18.44 5.50
C GLU A 115 11.24 17.60 4.86
N ALA A 116 12.51 17.83 5.23
CA ALA A 116 13.62 17.06 4.68
C ALA A 116 13.61 15.61 5.20
N HIS A 117 13.34 15.42 6.50
CA HIS A 117 13.08 14.11 7.07
C HIS A 117 11.84 13.47 6.45
N ALA A 118 10.78 14.23 6.22
CA ALA A 118 9.57 13.75 5.56
C ALA A 118 9.85 13.24 4.14
N ALA A 119 10.66 13.96 3.35
CA ALA A 119 11.07 13.56 2.02
C ALA A 119 11.97 12.32 2.03
N GLU A 120 12.86 12.20 3.03
CA GLU A 120 13.69 11.00 3.21
C GLU A 120 12.83 9.77 3.53
N ILE A 121 11.93 9.87 4.52
CA ILE A 121 11.02 8.78 4.90
C ILE A 121 10.17 8.34 3.71
N THR A 122 9.59 9.28 2.93
CA THR A 122 8.73 8.92 1.79
C THR A 122 9.50 8.27 0.66
N SER A 123 10.78 8.62 0.50
CA SER A 123 11.65 7.95 -0.45
C SER A 123 11.87 6.49 -0.08
N TRP A 124 12.01 6.19 1.21
CA TRP A 124 12.11 4.81 1.69
C TRP A 124 10.80 4.05 1.56
N VAL A 125 9.66 4.69 1.85
CA VAL A 125 8.32 4.09 1.64
C VAL A 125 8.13 3.69 0.18
N ASP A 126 8.54 4.54 -0.76
CA ASP A 126 8.44 4.28 -2.20
C ASP A 126 9.60 3.44 -2.77
N MET A 127 10.58 3.06 -1.94
CA MET A 127 11.81 2.34 -2.33
C MET A 127 12.55 3.00 -3.50
N LYS A 128 12.74 4.32 -3.44
CA LYS A 128 13.37 5.06 -4.54
C LYS A 128 14.89 5.04 -4.44
N ASP A 129 15.53 4.80 -5.58
CA ASP A 129 16.98 5.00 -5.73
C ASP A 129 17.35 6.50 -5.61
N ASN A 130 16.51 7.37 -6.17
CA ASN A 130 16.66 8.82 -6.08
C ASN A 130 15.66 9.39 -5.07
N LEU A 131 16.19 9.93 -3.97
CA LEU A 131 15.40 10.53 -2.91
C LEU A 131 14.54 11.69 -3.44
N TYR A 132 13.36 11.83 -2.86
CA TYR A 132 12.56 13.05 -2.98
C TYR A 132 13.32 14.22 -2.35
N SER A 133 13.22 15.38 -2.98
CA SER A 133 13.49 16.67 -2.37
C SER A 133 12.23 17.15 -1.62
N VAL A 134 12.42 18.14 -0.75
CA VAL A 134 11.31 18.85 -0.09
C VAL A 134 10.28 19.38 -1.10
N THR A 135 10.71 19.76 -2.29
CA THR A 135 9.87 20.36 -3.33
C THR A 135 9.14 19.35 -4.23
N ASN A 136 9.58 18.09 -4.27
CA ASN A 136 9.01 17.09 -5.17
C ASN A 136 8.41 15.87 -4.43
N ASN A 137 8.36 15.92 -3.10
CA ASN A 137 7.72 14.92 -2.27
C ASN A 137 6.19 14.93 -2.49
N PRO A 138 5.56 13.85 -2.98
CA PRO A 138 4.13 13.83 -3.27
C PRO A 138 3.23 13.66 -2.03
N TYR A 139 3.82 13.36 -0.87
CA TYR A 139 3.08 13.05 0.35
C TYR A 139 2.86 14.27 1.22
N ASP A 140 1.65 14.41 1.76
CA ASP A 140 1.32 15.41 2.77
C ASP A 140 1.26 14.73 4.14
N PHE A 141 1.96 15.29 5.12
CA PHE A 141 2.10 14.70 6.45
C PHE A 141 1.13 15.36 7.42
N LYS A 142 0.20 14.56 7.95
CA LYS A 142 -0.71 15.00 9.01
C LYS A 142 -0.33 14.37 10.34
N LEU A 143 -0.10 15.20 11.36
CA LEU A 143 0.06 14.71 12.72
C LEU A 143 -1.26 14.09 13.20
N LEU A 144 -1.24 12.78 13.48
CA LEU A 144 -2.40 12.04 13.97
C LEU A 144 -2.45 11.98 15.50
N LEU A 145 -1.30 11.75 16.14
CA LEU A 145 -1.18 11.62 17.59
C LEU A 145 0.17 12.17 18.05
N ARG A 146 0.18 12.86 19.20
CA ARG A 146 1.40 13.28 19.90
C ARG A 146 1.34 12.80 21.34
N GLY A 147 2.18 11.84 21.70
CA GLY A 147 2.39 11.45 23.09
C GLY A 147 3.33 12.42 23.79
N SER A 148 2.96 12.90 24.98
CA SER A 148 3.74 13.89 25.76
C SER A 148 4.68 13.26 26.80
N ARG A 149 4.86 11.94 26.79
CA ARG A 149 5.86 11.23 27.62
C ARG A 149 6.98 10.67 26.75
N LEU A 150 7.79 11.57 26.23
CA LEU A 150 9.05 11.22 25.59
C LEU A 150 10.06 11.00 26.72
N VAL A 151 10.36 9.75 27.06
CA VAL A 151 11.63 9.45 27.74
C VAL A 151 12.69 9.59 26.65
N ILE A 152 13.25 10.80 26.54
CA ILE A 152 14.35 11.11 25.64
C ILE A 152 15.56 10.36 26.17
N CYS A 153 15.96 9.28 25.50
CA CYS A 153 17.25 8.65 25.78
C CYS A 153 18.38 9.19 24.89
N THR A 154 18.09 9.95 23.82
CA THR A 154 19.10 10.57 22.92
C THR A 154 18.49 11.74 22.11
N ASP A 155 19.33 12.57 21.46
CA ASP A 155 18.95 13.58 20.44
C ASP A 155 18.44 12.95 19.11
N GLU A 156 17.93 11.72 19.18
CA GLU A 156 17.57 10.90 18.04
C GLU A 156 16.08 10.54 18.09
N ILE A 157 15.46 10.57 16.93
CA ILE A 157 14.05 10.23 16.73
C ILE A 157 14.01 8.81 16.21
N LEU A 158 13.56 7.88 17.06
CA LEU A 158 13.27 6.52 16.63
C LEU A 158 11.85 6.45 16.04
N GLY A 159 11.72 5.85 14.87
CA GLY A 159 10.45 5.66 14.20
C GLY A 159 10.40 4.37 13.40
N GLY A 160 9.26 4.13 12.76
CA GLY A 160 9.10 2.97 11.88
C GLY A 160 7.91 3.13 10.96
N TYR A 161 7.97 2.42 9.84
CA TYR A 161 6.90 2.32 8.86
C TYR A 161 6.37 0.89 8.85
N ASN A 162 5.06 0.77 8.96
CA ASN A 162 4.35 -0.49 8.94
C ASN A 162 3.23 -0.47 7.89
N PRO A 163 3.41 -1.09 6.71
CA PRO A 163 2.46 -1.02 5.59
C PRO A 163 1.11 -1.72 5.86
N ILE A 164 1.06 -2.65 6.83
CA ILE A 164 -0.17 -3.35 7.21
C ILE A 164 -0.99 -2.60 8.27
N GLY A 165 -0.44 -1.50 8.80
CA GLY A 165 -1.02 -0.75 9.92
C GLY A 165 -0.84 -1.43 11.28
N TRP A 166 -1.43 -0.81 12.30
CA TRP A 166 -1.28 -1.20 13.71
C TRP A 166 -2.58 -1.78 14.31
N ASP A 167 -3.39 -2.46 13.50
CA ASP A 167 -4.67 -3.01 13.93
C ASP A 167 -4.49 -4.12 14.97
N LYS A 168 -5.33 -4.13 16.02
CA LYS A 168 -5.33 -5.12 17.11
C LYS A 168 -5.53 -6.56 16.61
N GLN A 169 -6.12 -6.74 15.43
CA GLN A 169 -6.32 -8.07 14.84
C GLN A 169 -5.00 -8.83 14.59
N TYR A 170 -3.89 -8.12 14.53
CA TYR A 170 -2.56 -8.70 14.27
C TYR A 170 -1.67 -8.74 15.51
N ASP A 171 -2.18 -8.35 16.70
CA ASP A 171 -1.40 -8.31 17.94
C ASP A 171 -0.75 -9.66 18.25
N GLY A 172 0.58 -9.67 18.38
CA GLY A 172 1.40 -10.85 18.65
C GLY A 172 1.70 -11.74 17.44
N LYS A 173 1.33 -11.36 16.21
CA LYS A 173 1.61 -12.13 14.99
C LYS A 173 2.74 -11.48 14.17
N TYR A 174 3.71 -12.30 13.76
CA TYR A 174 4.71 -11.91 12.76
C TYR A 174 4.14 -12.14 11.35
N MET A 175 4.14 -11.10 10.53
CA MET A 175 3.77 -11.22 9.12
C MET A 175 4.98 -10.93 8.23
N ASN A 176 5.17 -11.76 7.20
CA ASN A 176 6.23 -11.54 6.22
C ASN A 176 5.87 -10.30 5.38
N CYS A 177 6.70 -9.29 5.49
CA CYS A 177 6.47 -7.98 4.90
C CYS A 177 7.84 -7.33 4.75
N LYS A 178 8.29 -7.26 3.50
CA LYS A 178 9.63 -6.73 3.16
C LYS A 178 9.65 -5.21 3.10
N GLU A 179 8.47 -4.58 3.16
CA GLU A 179 8.28 -3.15 2.99
C GLU A 179 8.24 -2.42 4.35
N SER A 180 8.24 -3.14 5.49
CA SER A 180 8.42 -2.51 6.80
C SER A 180 9.87 -2.18 7.07
N PHE A 181 10.06 -1.10 7.82
CA PHE A 181 11.37 -0.68 8.28
C PHE A 181 11.27 0.11 9.58
N ILE A 182 12.35 0.08 10.36
CA ILE A 182 12.60 0.98 11.47
C ILE A 182 13.67 1.97 11.07
N PHE A 183 13.59 3.17 11.61
CA PHE A 183 14.55 4.22 11.31
C PHE A 183 14.91 5.04 12.54
N THR A 184 16.10 5.62 12.51
CA THR A 184 16.54 6.63 13.47
C THR A 184 16.93 7.89 12.71
N LEU A 185 16.40 9.04 13.12
CA LEU A 185 16.75 10.36 12.55
C LEU A 185 17.49 11.19 13.58
N LYS A 186 18.50 11.94 13.18
CA LYS A 186 19.13 12.94 14.05
C LYS A 186 18.40 14.28 13.95
N ASN A 187 18.22 14.93 15.08
CA ASN A 187 17.66 16.27 15.10
C ASN A 187 18.59 17.24 14.33
N GLY A 188 18.07 17.90 13.29
CA GLY A 188 18.77 18.96 12.55
C GLY A 188 19.78 18.55 11.46
N SER A 189 20.07 17.25 11.24
CA SER A 189 20.93 16.81 10.14
C SER A 189 20.52 15.45 9.56
N ILE A 190 20.32 15.42 8.24
CA ILE A 190 19.97 14.22 7.45
C ILE A 190 21.17 13.24 7.36
N GLN A 191 22.39 13.70 7.64
CA GLN A 191 23.61 12.95 7.31
C GLN A 191 23.91 11.71 8.18
N ASN A 192 22.99 11.26 9.05
CA ASN A 192 23.21 10.07 9.87
C ASN A 192 21.92 9.25 10.10
N SER A 193 20.94 9.37 9.20
CA SER A 193 19.75 8.54 9.27
C SER A 193 20.11 7.07 9.07
N ILE A 194 19.64 6.20 9.97
CA ILE A 194 19.83 4.75 9.86
C ILE A 194 18.50 4.11 9.51
N LEU A 195 18.49 3.30 8.46
CA LEU A 195 17.34 2.52 8.01
C LEU A 195 17.66 1.03 8.17
N SER A 196 16.75 0.28 8.81
CA SER A 196 16.85 -1.17 8.90
C SER A 196 15.52 -1.81 8.49
N HIS A 197 15.59 -2.73 7.53
CA HIS A 197 14.42 -3.51 7.12
C HIS A 197 14.17 -4.65 8.11
N ASN A 198 12.90 -4.82 8.46
CA ASN A 198 12.42 -5.86 9.36
C ASN A 198 11.14 -6.47 8.80
N ASN A 199 10.76 -7.64 9.31
CA ASN A 199 9.41 -8.17 9.08
C ASN A 199 8.39 -7.32 9.85
N CYS A 200 7.18 -7.18 9.30
CA CYS A 200 6.10 -6.46 9.94
C CYS A 200 5.79 -7.11 11.32
N TRP A 201 5.98 -6.34 12.39
CA TRP A 201 5.53 -6.69 13.74
C TRP A 201 4.28 -5.89 14.07
N ALA A 202 3.19 -6.59 14.36
CA ALA A 202 2.00 -5.99 14.94
C ALA A 202 1.97 -6.36 16.41
N GLY A 203 2.46 -5.46 17.24
CA GLY A 203 2.36 -5.55 18.68
C GLY A 203 2.51 -4.18 19.31
N ASP A 204 2.13 -4.11 20.58
CA ASP A 204 2.16 -2.90 21.38
C ASP A 204 3.60 -2.38 21.52
N THR A 205 3.94 -1.26 20.86
CA THR A 205 5.24 -0.58 21.01
C THR A 205 5.34 0.07 22.39
N ARG A 206 5.41 -0.75 23.44
CA ARG A 206 5.90 -0.34 24.74
C ARG A 206 7.42 -0.44 24.69
N CYS A 207 8.11 0.66 25.00
CA CYS A 207 9.54 0.61 25.27
C CYS A 207 9.77 -0.45 26.35
N LEU A 208 10.46 -1.53 25.97
CA LEU A 208 10.96 -2.51 26.93
C LEU A 208 11.92 -1.76 27.84
N LYS A 209 11.65 -1.80 29.15
CA LYS A 209 12.55 -1.32 30.19
C LYS A 209 13.72 -2.29 30.36
#